data_AF-A0A1I3NRG5-F1
#
_entry.id   AF-A0A1I3NRG5-F1
#
_cell.length_a   1.000
_cell.length_b   1.000
_cell.length_c   1.000
_cell.angle_alpha   90.00
_cell.angle_beta   90.00
_cell.angle_gamma   90.00
#
_symmetry.space_group_name_H-M   'P 1'
#
loop_
_entity.id
_entity.type
_entity.pdbx_description
1 polymer ?
#
loop_
_entity_poly.entity_id
_entity_poly.type
_entity_poly.pdbx_seq_one_letter_code
_entity_poly.pdbx_strand_id
1 'polypeptide(L)'
;MLTVEMKGWGLSLDKKIGISQGAAIWEFNRNANSYWNADLRQPYRYARITPAEPKPGQKVEVILLQSPSAPEDTWVNKGQGVVSIYDGD
;
A
#
# COMPACT_ATOMS: atom_id res chain seq x y z
N MET A 1 -0.73 2.59 -11.99
CA MET A 1 0.26 1.97 -11.08
C MET A 1 0.81 2.95 -10.03
N LEU A 2 1.06 2.53 -8.79
CA LEU A 2 1.68 3.35 -7.73
C LEU A 2 2.92 2.63 -7.16
N THR A 3 4.06 3.31 -7.10
CA THR A 3 5.28 2.81 -6.45
C THR A 3 5.65 3.69 -5.27
N VAL A 4 5.82 3.07 -4.10
CA VAL A 4 6.22 3.74 -2.86
C VAL A 4 7.54 3.16 -2.39
N GLU A 5 8.55 4.00 -2.27
CA GLU A 5 9.86 3.63 -1.76
C GLU A 5 9.95 3.90 -0.25
N MET A 6 10.37 2.91 0.51
CA MET A 6 10.60 3.00 1.95
C MET A 6 12.05 2.61 2.27
N LYS A 7 12.48 2.92 3.49
CA LYS A 7 13.84 2.62 3.94
C LYS A 7 14.09 1.11 3.95
N GLY A 8 14.81 0.61 2.94
CA GLY A 8 15.20 -0.79 2.81
C GLY A 8 14.23 -1.69 2.04
N TRP A 9 13.09 -1.18 1.54
CA TRP A 9 12.17 -1.95 0.70
C TRP A 9 11.21 -1.04 -0.09
N GLY A 10 10.64 -1.55 -1.18
CA GLY A 10 9.68 -0.83 -2.02
C GLY A 10 8.32 -1.53 -2.11
N LEU A 11 7.28 -0.75 -2.37
CA LEU A 11 5.93 -1.24 -2.64
C LEU A 11 5.50 -0.88 -4.05
N SER A 12 5.19 -1.89 -4.85
CA SER A 12 4.60 -1.74 -6.18
C SER A 12 3.13 -2.16 -6.13
N LEU A 13 2.26 -1.19 -6.42
CA LEU A 13 0.82 -1.28 -6.33
C LEU A 13 0.24 -1.14 -7.74
N ASP A 14 -0.58 -2.10 -8.14
CA ASP A 14 -1.04 -2.19 -9.52
C ASP A 14 -2.36 -1.45 -9.71
N LYS A 15 -3.33 -1.79 -8.84
CA LYS A 15 -4.73 -1.42 -9.03
C LYS A 15 -5.28 -0.66 -7.83
N LYS A 16 -5.84 0.53 -8.07
CA LYS A 16 -6.61 1.27 -7.07
C LYS A 16 -7.99 0.62 -6.92
N ILE A 17 -8.29 0.10 -5.73
CA ILE A 17 -9.56 -0.56 -5.42
C ILE A 17 -10.64 0.46 -5.08
N GLY A 18 -10.25 1.54 -4.39
CA GLY A 18 -11.17 2.60 -4.02
C GLY A 18 -10.52 3.62 -3.10
N ILE A 19 -11.33 4.58 -2.67
CA ILE A 19 -10.95 5.61 -1.70
C ILE A 19 -11.87 5.48 -0.50
N SER A 20 -11.30 5.46 0.69
CA SER A 20 -12.03 5.43 1.95
C SER A 20 -11.40 6.38 2.94
N GLN A 21 -12.20 7.30 3.48
CA GLN A 21 -11.77 8.28 4.50
C GLN A 21 -10.49 9.05 4.11
N GLY A 22 -10.39 9.52 2.86
CA GLY A 22 -9.24 10.30 2.39
C GLY A 22 -7.96 9.49 2.11
N ALA A 23 -8.02 8.16 2.21
CA ALA A 23 -6.95 7.25 1.82
C ALA A 23 -7.37 6.38 0.63
N ALA A 24 -6.42 6.04 -0.23
CA ALA A 24 -6.66 5.13 -1.34
C ALA A 24 -6.23 3.72 -0.94
N ILE A 25 -7.09 2.75 -1.22
CA ILE A 25 -6.78 1.34 -1.08
C ILE A 25 -6.29 0.83 -2.42
N TRP A 26 -5.12 0.22 -2.42
CA TRP A 26 -4.46 -0.32 -3.59
C TRP A 26 -4.21 -1.82 -3.40
N GLU A 27 -4.32 -2.58 -4.48
CA GLU A 27 -3.91 -3.98 -4.53
C GLU A 27 -2.45 -4.08 -4.99
N PHE A 28 -1.71 -4.98 -4.34
CA PHE A 28 -0.32 -5.28 -4.66
C PHE A 28 -0.22 -5.88 -6.06
N ASN A 29 0.84 -5.50 -6.80
CA ASN A 29 1.18 -6.22 -8.00
C ASN A 29 1.71 -7.61 -7.63
N ARG A 30 0.93 -8.66 -7.91
CA ARG A 30 1.24 -10.06 -7.57
C ARG A 30 2.54 -10.57 -8.22
N ASN A 31 2.99 -9.94 -9.30
CA ASN A 31 4.20 -10.29 -10.01
C ASN A 31 5.45 -9.56 -9.48
N ALA A 32 5.26 -8.39 -8.84
CA ALA A 32 6.37 -7.57 -8.35
C ALA A 32 6.66 -7.75 -6.85
N ASN A 33 5.62 -8.01 -6.03
CA ASN A 33 5.76 -8.05 -4.58
C ASN A 33 5.23 -9.35 -3.96
N SER A 34 6.13 -10.11 -3.34
CA SER A 34 5.79 -11.20 -2.42
C SER A 34 6.08 -10.76 -0.99
N TYR A 35 5.19 -9.99 -0.36
CA TYR A 35 5.33 -9.67 1.07
C TYR A 35 4.79 -10.84 1.91
N TRP A 36 5.67 -11.77 2.24
CA TRP A 36 5.38 -12.88 3.15
C TRP A 36 5.78 -12.48 4.55
N ASN A 37 4.81 -12.12 5.40
CA ASN A 37 5.10 -11.89 6.82
C ASN A 37 5.14 -13.26 7.50
N ALA A 38 6.31 -13.71 7.97
CA ALA A 38 6.45 -15.05 8.57
C ALA A 38 5.57 -15.26 9.82
N ASP A 39 5.15 -14.17 10.45
CA ASP A 39 4.31 -14.16 11.66
C ASP A 39 2.81 -14.40 11.38
N LEU A 40 2.36 -14.11 10.16
CA LEU A 40 0.96 -14.21 9.78
C LEU A 40 0.86 -15.10 8.54
N ARG A 41 0.21 -16.26 8.70
CA ARG A 41 0.08 -17.33 7.68
C ARG A 41 -0.55 -16.90 6.33
N GLN A 42 -0.80 -15.61 6.10
CA GLN A 42 -1.44 -15.07 4.91
C GLN A 42 -0.67 -13.87 4.34
N PRO A 43 -0.49 -13.80 3.00
CA PRO A 43 0.13 -12.67 2.35
C PRO A 43 -0.79 -11.43 2.40
N TYR A 44 -0.23 -10.29 2.79
CA TYR A 44 -0.91 -8.99 2.65
C TYR A 44 -1.00 -8.65 1.17
N ARG A 45 -2.22 -8.40 0.69
CA ARG A 45 -2.49 -8.13 -0.74
C ARG A 45 -2.94 -6.70 -1.00
N TYR A 46 -3.21 -5.94 0.05
CA TYR A 46 -3.76 -4.59 -0.05
C TYR A 46 -2.92 -3.61 0.77
N ALA A 47 -2.75 -2.40 0.25
CA ALA A 47 -2.12 -1.29 0.94
C ALA A 47 -3.08 -0.11 0.96
N ARG A 48 -3.25 0.50 2.12
CA ARG A 48 -3.90 1.79 2.29
C ARG A 48 -2.82 2.87 2.27
N ILE A 49 -2.98 3.82 1.36
CA ILE A 49 -2.05 4.92 1.12
C ILE A 49 -2.75 6.24 1.44
N THR A 50 -2.10 7.06 2.26
CA THR A 50 -2.61 8.38 2.66
C THR A 50 -1.59 9.47 2.34
N PRO A 51 -1.97 10.56 1.64
CA PRO A 51 -3.30 10.85 1.08
C PRO A 51 -3.70 9.95 -0.11
N ALA A 52 -5.01 9.92 -0.43
CA ALA A 52 -5.57 9.07 -1.49
C ALA A 52 -5.06 9.36 -2.91
N GLU A 53 -4.64 10.59 -3.15
CA GLU A 53 -4.05 11.04 -4.41
C GLU A 53 -2.66 11.61 -4.13
N PRO A 54 -1.68 10.73 -3.92
CA PRO A 54 -0.34 11.18 -3.61
C PRO A 54 0.39 11.59 -4.88
N LYS A 55 1.30 12.55 -4.76
CA LYS A 55 2.12 13.05 -5.86
C LYS A 55 3.50 12.38 -5.86
N PRO A 56 4.16 12.23 -7.02
CA PRO A 56 5.55 11.79 -7.05
C PRO A 56 6.43 12.73 -6.22
N GLY A 57 7.33 12.17 -5.41
CA GLY A 57 8.15 12.85 -4.42
C GLY A 57 7.46 13.15 -3.09
N GLN A 58 6.15 12.88 -2.95
CA GLN A 58 5.41 13.12 -1.72
C GLN A 58 5.60 11.98 -0.72
N LYS A 59 5.70 12.34 0.57
CA LYS A 59 5.62 11.38 1.66
C LYS A 59 4.19 10.90 1.86
N VAL A 60 4.01 9.60 1.88
CA VAL A 60 2.73 8.93 2.11
C VAL A 60 2.83 7.98 3.28
N GLU A 61 1.74 7.84 4.02
CA GLU A 61 1.61 6.78 5.01
C GLU A 61 1.18 5.48 4.34
N VAL A 62 1.80 4.38 4.73
CA VAL A 62 1.57 3.05 4.19
C VAL A 62 1.11 2.11 5.29
N ILE A 63 -0.08 1.55 5.10
CA ILE A 63 -0.68 0.56 5.99
C ILE A 63 -1.03 -0.67 5.17
N LEU A 64 -0.59 -1.86 5.60
CA LEU A 64 -0.92 -3.11 4.91
C LEU A 64 -2.21 -3.70 5.47
N LEU A 65 -3.05 -4.21 4.57
CA LEU A 65 -4.35 -4.80 4.84
C LEU A 65 -4.42 -6.23 4.28
N GLN A 66 -5.03 -7.14 5.03
CA GLN A 66 -5.27 -8.52 4.57
C GLN A 66 -6.41 -8.57 3.54
N SER A 67 -7.38 -7.67 3.67
CA SER A 67 -8.53 -7.50 2.78
C SER A 67 -8.90 -6.01 2.67
N PRO A 68 -9.60 -5.56 1.62
CA PRO A 68 -9.96 -4.15 1.46
C PRO A 68 -10.93 -3.63 2.54
N SER A 69 -11.61 -4.54 3.24
CA SER A 69 -12.52 -4.25 4.36
C SER A 69 -11.99 -4.79 5.69
N ALA A 70 -10.68 -5.02 5.79
CA ALA A 70 -10.08 -5.55 7.00
C ALA A 70 -10.31 -4.58 8.18
N PRO A 71 -10.68 -5.11 9.37
CA PRO A 71 -10.83 -4.27 10.57
C PRO A 71 -9.49 -3.68 10.99
N GLU A 72 -9.52 -2.46 11.56
CA GLU A 72 -8.35 -1.67 11.95
C GLU A 72 -7.36 -2.42 12.86
N ASP A 73 -7.87 -3.33 13.70
CA ASP A 73 -7.07 -4.17 14.59
C ASP A 73 -6.09 -5.09 13.83
N THR A 74 -6.38 -5.40 12.56
CA THR A 74 -5.55 -6.26 11.71
C THR A 74 -4.60 -5.49 10.79
N TRP A 75 -4.63 -4.17 10.86
CA TRP A 75 -3.84 -3.28 10.02
C TRP A 75 -2.38 -3.32 10.47
N VAL A 76 -1.47 -3.34 9.49
CA VAL A 76 -0.04 -3.30 9.78
C VAL A 76 0.53 -1.99 9.27
N ASN A 77 0.74 -1.06 10.19
CA ASN A 77 1.37 0.21 9.89
C ASN A 77 2.84 -0.03 9.56
N LYS A 78 3.24 0.27 8.32
CA LYS A 78 4.64 0.22 7.88
C LYS A 78 5.35 1.56 8.01
N GLY A 79 4.62 2.60 8.36
CA GLY A 79 5.13 3.96 8.52
C GLY A 79 5.02 4.74 7.21
N GLN A 80 6.03 5.56 6.93
CA GLN A 80 6.02 6.48 5.79
C GLN A 80 6.94 6.02 4.67
N GLY A 81 6.48 6.16 3.45
CA GLY A 81 7.26 6.00 2.23
C GLY A 81 7.18 7.24 1.35
N VAL A 82 8.02 7.30 0.32
CA VAL A 82 8.01 8.36 -0.69
C VAL A 82 7.46 7.77 -1.98
N VAL A 83 6.51 8.46 -2.60
CA VAL A 83 6.00 8.03 -3.90
C VAL A 83 7.05 8.27 -4.97
N SER A 84 7.49 7.20 -5.62
CA SER A 84 8.43 7.29 -6.76
C SER A 84 7.68 7.38 -8.09
N ILE A 85 6.55 6.65 -8.21
CA ILE A 85 5.74 6.61 -9.43
C ILE A 85 4.27 6.69 -9.02
N TYR A 86 3.50 7.63 -9.59
CA TYR A 86 2.05 7.65 -9.49
C TYR A 86 1.44 7.74 -10.87
N ASP A 87 0.68 6.71 -11.20
CA ASP A 87 -0.07 6.57 -12.43
C ASP A 87 -1.47 6.10 -11.98
N GLY A 88 -2.43 7.03 -12.06
CA GLY A 88 -3.79 6.87 -11.51
C GLY A 88 -4.86 6.76 -12.58
N ASP A 89 -4.45 6.50 -13.83
CA ASP A 89 -5.29 6.41 -15.03
C ASP A 89 -6.10 5.10 -15.09
#